data_AF-A0A3B8XDN0-F1
#
_entry.id   AF-A0A3B8XDN0-F1
#
_cell.length_a   1.000
_cell.length_b   1.000
_cell.length_c   1.000
_cell.angle_alpha   90.00
_cell.angle_beta   90.00
_cell.angle_gamma   90.00
#
_symmetry.space_group_name_H-M   'P 1'
#
loop_
_entity.id
_entity.type
_entity.pdbx_description
1 polymer ?
#
loop_
_entity_poly.entity_id
_entity_poly.type
_entity_poly.pdbx_seq_one_letter_code
_entity_poly.pdbx_strand_id
1 'polypeptide(L)'
;MTLEVRYFERRQIREAIAFAEAGGIAVHRNFDHYHGSTIRGVMRERPFLHVIGLRPNLESWGREHGLRPEWIQPEKRRRVAHYDAFGKFAEELISRLEAAP
;
A
#
# COMPACT_ATOMS: atom_id res chain seq x y z
N MET A 1 12.23 2.58 -15.81
CA MET A 1 12.83 1.81 -14.71
C MET A 1 11.71 1.09 -14.01
N THR A 2 11.79 -0.23 -13.86
CA THR A 2 10.78 -0.99 -13.12
C THR A 2 10.97 -0.72 -11.63
N LEU A 3 9.94 -0.21 -10.96
CA LEU A 3 9.98 0.00 -9.51
C LEU A 3 9.98 -1.35 -8.81
N GLU A 4 10.89 -1.56 -7.85
CA GLU A 4 10.88 -2.76 -7.03
C GLU A 4 9.69 -2.71 -6.06
N VAL A 5 8.88 -3.77 -6.06
CA VAL A 5 7.70 -3.90 -5.19
C VAL A 5 7.93 -5.08 -4.26
N ARG A 6 7.76 -4.89 -2.95
CA ARG A 6 7.93 -5.95 -1.95
C ARG A 6 6.82 -5.94 -0.91
N TYR A 7 6.38 -7.13 -0.51
CA TYR A 7 5.42 -7.31 0.57
C TYR A 7 6.10 -7.35 1.94
N PHE A 8 5.45 -6.76 2.94
CA PHE A 8 5.93 -6.66 4.31
C PHE A 8 4.83 -7.04 5.29
N GLU A 9 5.16 -7.93 6.22
CA GLU A 9 4.25 -8.36 7.27
C GLU A 9 3.95 -7.26 8.28
N ARG A 10 2.89 -7.47 9.07
CA ARG A 10 2.38 -6.47 10.02
C ARG A 10 3.47 -5.91 10.94
N ARG A 11 4.39 -6.77 11.39
CA ARG A 11 5.48 -6.40 12.32
C ARG A 11 6.64 -5.64 11.65
N GLN A 12 6.66 -5.58 10.31
CA GLN A 12 7.78 -5.07 9.51
C GLN A 12 7.57 -3.63 9.01
N ILE A 13 6.82 -2.80 9.74
CA ILE A 13 6.53 -1.43 9.30
C ILE A 13 7.78 -0.55 9.17
N ARG A 14 8.82 -0.80 9.99
CA ARG A 14 10.06 0.00 9.94
C ARG A 14 10.83 -0.31 8.65
N GLU A 15 10.91 -1.58 8.30
CA GLU A 15 11.55 -2.12 7.11
C GLU A 15 10.79 -1.69 5.85
N ALA A 16 9.46 -1.73 5.87
CA ALA A 16 8.61 -1.24 4.79
C ALA A 16 8.85 0.25 4.50
N ILE A 17 8.91 1.08 5.55
CA ILE A 17 9.20 2.51 5.41
C ILE A 17 10.62 2.72 4.86
N ALA A 18 11.62 2.04 5.40
CA ALA A 18 13.00 2.18 4.94
C ALA A 18 13.16 1.78 3.46
N PHE A 19 12.52 0.69 3.03
CA PHE A 19 12.49 0.25 1.64
C PHE A 19 11.83 1.28 0.72
N ALA A 20 10.68 1.83 1.15
CA ALA A 20 9.97 2.88 0.43
C ALA A 20 10.79 4.18 0.33
N GLU A 21 11.48 4.56 1.40
CA GLU A 21 12.37 5.74 1.42
C GLU A 21 13.59 5.58 0.51
N ALA A 22 14.05 4.35 0.29
CA ALA A 22 15.11 4.01 -0.67
C ALA A 22 14.65 4.03 -2.14
N GLY A 23 13.35 4.22 -2.40
CA GLY A 23 12.77 4.33 -3.73
C GLY A 23 11.92 3.14 -4.18
N GLY A 24 11.77 2.11 -3.36
CA GLY A 24 10.85 0.99 -3.64
C GLY A 24 9.38 1.32 -3.38
N ILE A 25 8.50 0.37 -3.69
CA ILE A 25 7.09 0.35 -3.29
C ILE A 25 6.89 -0.79 -2.27
N ALA A 26 6.59 -0.42 -1.03
CA ALA A 26 6.33 -1.39 0.03
C ALA A 26 4.82 -1.65 0.15
N VAL A 27 4.39 -2.90 -0.03
CA VAL A 27 3.03 -3.35 0.28
C VAL A 27 3.02 -3.91 1.69
N HIS A 28 2.57 -3.12 2.64
CA HIS A 28 2.60 -3.45 4.07
C HIS A 28 1.23 -3.90 4.58
N ARG A 29 1.18 -5.04 5.28
CA ARG A 29 -0.04 -5.52 5.94
C ARG A 29 -0.40 -4.65 7.15
N ASN A 30 -1.51 -3.91 7.03
CA ASN A 30 -2.02 -3.05 8.09
C ASN A 30 -2.89 -3.85 9.09
N PHE A 31 -3.31 -3.23 10.18
CA PHE A 31 -4.15 -3.85 11.21
C PHE A 31 -5.45 -4.42 10.64
N ASP A 32 -5.74 -5.69 10.98
CA ASP A 32 -6.98 -6.38 10.62
C ASP A 32 -8.20 -5.91 11.45
N HIS A 33 -8.09 -4.91 12.33
CA HIS A 33 -9.23 -4.48 13.17
C HIS A 33 -10.33 -3.74 12.40
N TYR A 34 -10.05 -3.21 11.21
CA TYR A 34 -11.07 -2.60 10.37
C TYR A 34 -11.81 -3.71 9.61
N HIS A 35 -13.09 -3.90 9.88
CA HIS A 35 -14.02 -4.64 9.02
C HIS A 35 -15.38 -3.99 9.24
N GLY A 36 -15.89 -3.31 8.22
CA GLY A 36 -17.17 -2.60 8.32
C GLY A 36 -17.26 -1.33 7.49
N SER A 37 -18.44 -0.71 7.52
CA SER A 37 -18.72 0.55 6.83
C SER A 37 -18.09 1.73 7.57
N THR A 38 -17.45 2.63 6.84
CA THR A 38 -17.09 3.96 7.37
C THR A 38 -18.36 4.78 7.66
N ILE A 39 -18.23 5.84 8.46
CA ILE A 39 -19.31 6.84 8.68
C ILE A 39 -19.84 7.43 7.35
N ARG A 40 -19.08 7.30 6.25
CA ARG A 40 -19.44 7.75 4.91
C ARG A 40 -19.92 6.64 3.97
N GLY A 41 -20.24 5.45 4.48
CA GLY A 41 -20.81 4.35 3.69
C GLY A 41 -19.80 3.53 2.87
N VAL A 42 -18.50 3.85 2.91
CA VAL A 42 -17.47 3.04 2.22
C VAL A 42 -17.21 1.77 3.01
N MET A 43 -17.45 0.61 2.40
CA MET A 43 -17.16 -0.69 3.00
C MET A 43 -15.67 -0.97 2.94
N ARG A 44 -15.07 -1.15 4.11
CA ARG A 44 -13.69 -1.57 4.28
C ARG A 44 -13.71 -3.09 4.45
N GLU A 45 -13.41 -3.80 3.37
CA GLU A 45 -13.26 -5.26 3.37
C GLU A 45 -11.81 -5.67 3.66
N ARG A 46 -11.63 -6.70 4.48
CA ARG A 46 -10.29 -7.27 4.72
C ARG A 46 -9.81 -7.98 3.44
N PRO A 47 -8.49 -8.10 3.21
CA PRO A 47 -7.37 -7.62 4.02
C PRO A 47 -7.07 -6.12 3.84
N PHE A 48 -6.43 -5.48 4.82
CA PHE A 48 -6.02 -4.06 4.73
C PHE A 48 -4.53 -3.94 4.48
N LEU A 49 -4.18 -3.22 3.43
CA LEU A 49 -2.80 -2.94 3.07
C LEU A 49 -2.56 -1.45 2.98
N HIS A 50 -1.35 -1.04 3.34
CA HIS A 50 -0.80 0.23 2.90
C HIS A 50 0.19 -0.02 1.78
N VAL A 51 0.00 0.65 0.64
CA VAL A 51 1.02 0.71 -0.42
C VAL A 51 1.83 1.97 -0.21
N ILE A 52 3.06 1.84 0.28
CA ILE A 52 3.91 2.91 0.78
C ILE A 52 5.04 3.18 -0.22
N GLY A 53 5.32 4.45 -0.49
CA GLY A 53 6.36 4.86 -1.44
C GLY A 53 6.63 6.35 -1.42
N LEU A 54 7.67 6.78 -2.13
CA LEU A 54 7.81 8.18 -2.51
C LEU A 54 6.64 8.57 -3.43
N ARG A 55 6.06 9.76 -3.25
CA ARG A 55 4.88 10.19 -4.02
C ARG A 55 5.03 10.04 -5.53
N PRO A 56 6.13 10.46 -6.18
CA PRO A 56 6.29 10.24 -7.63
C PRO A 56 6.25 8.76 -8.04
N ASN A 57 6.80 7.88 -7.19
CA ASN A 57 6.81 6.44 -7.45
C ASN A 57 5.40 5.85 -7.28
N LEU A 58 4.65 6.29 -6.27
CA LEU A 58 3.25 5.92 -6.07
C LEU A 58 2.32 6.44 -7.17
N GLU A 59 2.59 7.61 -7.72
CA GLU A 59 1.85 8.11 -8.88
C GLU A 59 2.08 7.24 -10.11
N SER A 60 3.34 6.89 -10.39
CA SER A 60 3.68 6.01 -11.52
C SER A 60 3.07 4.62 -11.33
N TRP A 61 3.35 3.99 -10.18
CA TRP A 61 2.85 2.66 -9.86
C TRP A 61 1.32 2.63 -9.81
N GLY A 62 0.71 3.67 -9.22
CA GLY A 62 -0.74 3.80 -9.11
C GLY A 62 -1.43 3.83 -10.47
N ARG A 63 -0.92 4.61 -11.43
CA ARG A 63 -1.47 4.66 -12.80
C ARG A 63 -1.46 3.31 -13.49
N GLU A 64 -0.39 2.53 -13.31
CA GLU A 64 -0.28 1.16 -13.86
C GLU A 64 -1.31 0.20 -13.26
N HIS A 65 -1.80 0.50 -12.05
CA HIS A 65 -2.82 -0.28 -11.33
C HIS A 65 -4.22 0.35 -11.37
N GLY A 66 -4.43 1.39 -12.19
CA GLY A 66 -5.71 2.09 -12.31
C GLY A 66 -6.09 2.97 -11.10
N LEU A 67 -5.15 3.24 -10.21
CA LEU A 67 -5.32 4.14 -9.08
C LEU A 67 -5.06 5.59 -9.48
N ARG A 68 -5.75 6.50 -8.80
CA ARG A 68 -5.65 7.93 -9.09
C ARG A 68 -4.73 8.64 -8.09
N PRO A 69 -3.85 9.57 -8.52
CA PRO A 69 -2.95 10.31 -7.63
C PRO A 69 -3.66 11.02 -6.46
N GLU A 70 -4.90 11.48 -6.65
CA GLU A 70 -5.69 12.11 -5.59
C GLU A 70 -6.07 11.18 -4.43
N TRP A 71 -5.94 9.86 -4.61
CA TRP A 71 -6.15 8.88 -3.53
C TRP A 71 -4.92 8.69 -2.65
N ILE A 72 -3.77 9.26 -3.03
CA ILE A 72 -2.55 9.22 -2.22
C ILE A 72 -2.78 9.98 -0.91
N GLN A 73 -2.76 9.24 0.19
CA GLN A 73 -2.75 9.79 1.53
C GLN A 73 -1.43 10.53 1.79
N PRO A 74 -1.47 11.71 2.42
CA PRO A 74 -0.32 12.59 2.54
C PRO A 74 0.79 12.00 3.41
N GLU A 75 2.00 12.46 3.11
CA GLU A 75 3.22 12.35 3.90
C GLU A 75 2.97 13.00 5.27
N LYS A 76 2.68 12.19 6.30
CA LYS A 76 2.48 12.72 7.66
C LYS A 76 3.82 13.13 8.28
N ARG A 77 4.35 12.29 9.19
CA ARG A 77 5.65 12.54 9.85
C ARG A 77 6.83 11.88 9.11
N ARG A 78 6.62 11.37 7.90
CA ARG A 78 7.56 10.56 7.12
C ARG A 78 7.72 11.15 5.73
N ARG A 79 8.80 10.80 5.02
CA ARG A 79 9.06 11.23 3.64
C ARG A 79 8.24 10.47 2.59
N VAL A 80 7.49 9.45 3.03
CA VAL A 80 6.72 8.55 2.18
C VAL A 80 5.22 8.80 2.34
N ALA A 81 4.50 8.64 1.25
CA ALA A 81 3.05 8.69 1.17
C ALA A 81 2.48 7.26 1.10
N HIS A 82 1.16 7.10 1.06
CA HIS A 82 0.57 5.77 0.84
C HIS A 82 -0.78 5.78 0.13
N TYR A 83 -1.14 4.66 -0.49
CA TYR A 83 -2.53 4.30 -0.74
C TYR A 83 -3.04 3.35 0.34
N ASP A 84 -4.34 3.44 0.64
CA ASP A 84 -5.07 2.38 1.33
C ASP A 84 -5.60 1.39 0.30
N ALA A 85 -5.27 0.11 0.44
CA ALA A 85 -5.79 -0.97 -0.39
C ALA A 85 -6.56 -1.99 0.46
N PHE A 86 -7.68 -2.46 -0.06
CA PHE A 86 -8.60 -3.35 0.65
C PHE A 86 -9.39 -4.25 -0.31
N GLY A 87 -10.05 -5.28 0.25
CA GLY A 87 -10.85 -6.25 -0.50
C GLY A 87 -10.06 -6.95 -1.62
N LYS A 88 -10.73 -7.22 -2.74
CA LYS A 88 -10.16 -7.98 -3.87
C LYS A 88 -8.81 -7.45 -4.38
N PHE A 89 -8.65 -6.13 -4.46
CA PHE A 89 -7.38 -5.54 -4.91
C PHE A 89 -6.23 -5.86 -3.95
N ALA A 90 -6.49 -5.85 -2.64
CA ALA A 90 -5.50 -6.23 -1.63
C ALA A 90 -5.18 -7.73 -1.68
N GLU A 91 -6.18 -8.60 -1.88
CA GLU A 91 -5.97 -10.04 -2.04
C GLU A 91 -5.07 -10.36 -3.24
N GLU A 92 -5.31 -9.69 -4.38
CA GLU A 92 -4.50 -9.84 -5.59
C GLU A 92 -3.06 -9.38 -5.38
N LEU A 93 -2.83 -8.27 -4.66
CA LEU A 93 -1.49 -7.80 -4.33
C LEU A 93 -0.71 -8.79 -3.48
N ILE A 94 -1.34 -9.34 -2.43
CA ILE A 94 -0.70 -10.36 -1.57
C ILE A 94 -0.35 -11.59 -2.41
N SER A 95 -1.32 -12.11 -3.17
CA SER A 95 -1.13 -13.31 -3.99
C SER A 95 0.04 -13.17 -4.98
N ARG A 96 0.18 -12.01 -5.63
CA ARG A 96 1.27 -11.75 -6.58
C ARG A 96 2.64 -11.62 -5.89
N LEU A 97 2.70 -11.04 -4.69
CA LEU A 97 3.96 -10.71 -4.02
C LEU A 97 4.45 -11.80 -3.08
N GLU A 98 3.57 -12.63 -2.53
CA GLU A 98 3.94 -13.83 -1.76
C GLU A 98 4.32 -15.00 -2.69
N ALA A 99 3.79 -15.04 -3.91
CA ALA A 99 4.18 -16.02 -4.92
C ALA A 99 5.48 -15.66 -5.66
N ALA A 100 6.01 -14.44 -5.45
CA ALA A 100 7.30 -14.04 -6.01
C ALA A 100 8.44 -14.65 -5.16
N PRO A 101 9.35 -15.44 -5.76
CA PRO A 101 10.43 -16.11 -5.04
C PRO A 101 11.48 -15.16 -4.46
#